data_AF-G2NUS5-F1
#
_entry.id   AF-G2NUS5-F1
#
_cell.length_a   1.000
_cell.length_b   1.000
_cell.length_c   1.000
_cell.angle_alpha   90.00
_cell.angle_beta   90.00
_cell.angle_gamma   90.00
#
_symmetry.space_group_name_H-M   'P 1'
#
loop_
_entity.id
_entity.type
_entity.pdbx_description
1 polymer ?
#
loop_
_entity_poly.entity_id
_entity_poly.type
_entity_poly.pdbx_seq_one_letter_code
_entity_poly.pdbx_strand_id
1 'polypeptide(L)'
;MSTPPTAGDDQAPRRLRLRRRRADADRGRRGGRATARRFPDGALPQPDPVASDLIRAGDSAWLLDRARKHGASAAGRKVFDPWVLATPDRVSYFAELASLRDQVRHRLAEEQARAEEDGALEASRVRAAATAAGERLERAGRRRAVLEQQQMVTTAQLDRLARRADRWQTFRDTVRGGFERRWLRARMPAGWSDGADPGRPGATRREDEPETAGGHAGWQAVSEHDPVAEADAADRALSTRAAWEGAAARPGMPRWMKLGVLAALIVVELPVYYSVFENLHGVGRFADLLSYSLMVAVAVAMILAPHIAGWILRRRSATGAVRLSAVPALALLGVWAYGAWALGDLRAKVAFREEPPLDLPPDVAADVGESVRNPPSLIESLHLDPQSVTWMFVALLLLSGGIAFLIGLGEEHPYLAAYRTTAERLRELEQEIETDLAGSERAKEAEATMGARGGARRAAHEARLYAVDDLYEAAAHAYLDGVAMESGDPAVTEAAMRLSRQWPLLPH
;
A
#
# COMPACT_ATOMS: atom_id res chain seq x y z
N MET A 1 -53.16 -56.86 -29.82
CA MET A 1 -54.05 -55.73 -30.18
C MET A 1 -53.78 -54.59 -29.24
N SER A 2 -53.60 -53.39 -29.82
CA SER A 2 -53.89 -52.06 -29.29
C SER A 2 -53.15 -51.52 -28.06
N THR A 3 -52.55 -50.36 -28.31
CA THR A 3 -51.84 -49.43 -27.42
C THR A 3 -52.82 -48.54 -26.61
N PRO A 4 -52.37 -47.44 -25.95
CA PRO A 4 -52.40 -47.15 -24.50
C PRO A 4 -53.50 -46.10 -24.15
N PRO A 5 -53.51 -45.34 -23.02
CA PRO A 5 -52.63 -44.15 -22.89
C PRO A 5 -52.34 -43.60 -21.45
N THR A 6 -51.39 -42.65 -21.38
CA THR A 6 -51.30 -41.38 -20.55
C THR A 6 -51.67 -41.39 -19.05
N ALA A 7 -50.98 -40.73 -18.12
CA ALA A 7 -50.34 -39.41 -18.04
C ALA A 7 -49.45 -39.44 -16.76
N GLY A 8 -48.38 -38.68 -16.55
CA GLY A 8 -48.17 -37.25 -16.78
C GLY A 8 -47.82 -36.66 -15.41
N ASP A 9 -46.55 -36.26 -15.20
CA ASP A 9 -46.16 -35.38 -14.10
C ASP A 9 -44.81 -34.72 -14.42
N ASP A 10 -44.86 -33.75 -15.33
CA ASP A 10 -43.84 -32.71 -15.47
C ASP A 10 -44.26 -31.51 -14.62
N GLN A 11 -43.70 -31.41 -13.41
CA GLN A 11 -43.87 -30.24 -12.54
C GLN A 11 -42.52 -29.55 -12.28
N ALA A 12 -42.27 -28.54 -13.12
CA ALA A 12 -41.54 -27.28 -12.92
C ALA A 12 -40.22 -27.22 -12.08
N PRO A 13 -39.23 -26.42 -12.53
CA PRO A 13 -37.92 -26.31 -11.89
C PRO A 13 -37.99 -25.54 -10.56
N ARG A 14 -37.52 -26.18 -9.48
CA ARG A 14 -37.28 -25.53 -8.18
C ARG A 14 -36.28 -24.39 -8.33
N ARG A 15 -36.75 -23.18 -8.08
CA ARG A 15 -35.95 -21.95 -7.92
C ARG A 15 -34.87 -22.15 -6.85
N LEU A 16 -33.60 -22.16 -7.29
CA LEU A 16 -32.42 -22.04 -6.44
C LEU A 16 -32.41 -20.66 -5.77
N ARG A 17 -32.90 -20.59 -4.53
CA ARG A 17 -32.68 -19.45 -3.65
C ARG A 17 -31.20 -19.44 -3.24
N LEU A 18 -30.42 -18.57 -3.88
CA LEU A 18 -29.09 -18.16 -3.40
C LEU A 18 -29.25 -17.45 -2.05
N ARG A 19 -29.18 -18.23 -0.96
CA ARG A 19 -28.97 -17.71 0.39
C ARG A 19 -27.57 -17.11 0.44
N ARG A 20 -27.51 -15.78 0.40
CA ARG A 20 -26.39 -14.95 0.84
C ARG A 20 -26.01 -15.39 2.26
N ARG A 21 -25.00 -16.25 2.37
CA ARG A 21 -24.37 -16.56 3.66
C ARG A 21 -23.44 -15.40 3.98
N ARG A 22 -23.89 -14.51 4.88
CA ARG A 22 -23.02 -13.56 5.57
C ARG A 22 -21.89 -14.36 6.20
N ALA A 23 -20.66 -13.93 5.94
CA ALA A 23 -19.49 -14.42 6.64
C ALA A 23 -19.57 -13.93 8.08
N ASP A 24 -20.00 -14.80 8.99
CA ASP A 24 -19.71 -14.69 10.41
C ASP A 24 -18.20 -14.93 10.57
N ALA A 25 -17.45 -13.84 10.54
CA ALA A 25 -16.09 -13.79 11.04
C ALA A 25 -16.16 -13.59 12.55
N ASP A 26 -16.38 -14.66 13.32
CA ASP A 26 -15.89 -14.82 14.69
C ASP A 26 -16.45 -16.08 15.33
N ARG A 27 -15.64 -17.14 15.32
CA ARG A 27 -15.42 -18.10 16.42
C ARG A 27 -14.82 -19.38 15.87
N GLY A 28 -13.72 -19.80 16.49
CA GLY A 28 -13.30 -21.20 16.45
C GLY A 28 -12.10 -21.50 15.57
N ARG A 29 -11.01 -20.73 15.68
CA ARG A 29 -9.67 -21.26 15.36
C ARG A 29 -8.73 -21.08 16.55
N ARG A 30 -8.96 -21.87 17.59
CA ARG A 30 -7.89 -22.35 18.49
C ARG A 30 -7.07 -23.39 17.70
N GLY A 31 -6.37 -22.92 16.68
CA GLY A 31 -5.23 -23.60 16.12
C GLY A 31 -4.02 -22.98 16.78
N GLY A 32 -3.22 -23.79 17.47
CA GLY A 32 -2.02 -23.36 18.16
C GLY A 32 -1.19 -22.45 17.26
N ARG A 33 -1.08 -21.19 17.67
CA ARG A 33 -0.02 -20.29 17.24
C ARG A 33 1.28 -20.91 17.78
N ALA A 34 1.83 -21.87 17.03
CA ALA A 34 3.26 -22.00 16.95
C ALA A 34 3.71 -20.65 16.39
N THR A 35 4.16 -19.78 17.29
CA THR A 35 4.92 -18.60 16.94
C THR A 35 6.02 -19.07 16.00
N ALA A 36 5.87 -18.79 14.70
CA ALA A 36 7.01 -18.73 13.82
C ALA A 36 7.94 -17.73 14.50
N ARG A 37 8.96 -18.25 15.20
CA ARG A 37 10.02 -17.44 15.77
C ARG A 37 10.62 -16.72 14.58
N ARG A 38 10.22 -15.46 14.41
CA ARG A 38 10.95 -14.47 13.63
C ARG A 38 12.31 -14.47 14.32
N PHE A 39 13.30 -15.14 13.73
CA PHE A 39 14.68 -15.00 14.16
C PHE A 39 15.11 -13.61 13.72
N PRO A 40 15.22 -12.62 14.63
CA PRO A 40 15.92 -11.40 14.30
C PRO A 40 17.38 -11.83 14.09
N ASP A 41 18.04 -11.24 13.10
CA ASP A 41 19.50 -11.32 12.90
C ASP A 41 20.09 -12.49 12.11
N GLY A 42 19.31 -13.36 11.46
CA GLY A 42 19.79 -14.20 10.34
C GLY A 42 20.88 -15.24 10.65
N ALA A 43 21.54 -15.15 11.81
CA ALA A 43 22.27 -16.22 12.43
C ALA A 43 21.24 -17.16 13.05
N LEU A 44 20.82 -18.18 12.28
CA LEU A 44 20.38 -19.40 12.94
C LEU A 44 21.52 -19.77 13.90
N PRO A 45 21.25 -19.95 15.20
CA PRO A 45 22.30 -20.24 16.17
C PRO A 45 23.12 -21.39 15.60
N GLN A 46 24.43 -21.17 15.43
CA GLN A 46 25.31 -22.29 15.15
C GLN A 46 24.98 -23.31 16.23
N PRO A 47 24.68 -24.57 15.88
CA PRO A 47 24.55 -25.58 16.89
C PRO A 47 25.88 -25.56 17.63
N ASP A 48 25.84 -25.09 18.89
CA ASP A 48 27.00 -25.17 19.77
C ASP A 48 27.52 -26.60 19.64
N PRO A 49 28.86 -26.80 19.55
CA PRO A 49 29.40 -28.14 19.51
C PRO A 49 28.89 -28.83 20.76
N VAL A 50 27.87 -29.67 20.60
CA VAL A 50 27.24 -30.40 21.69
C VAL A 50 28.35 -31.29 22.20
N ALA A 51 29.02 -30.87 23.27
CA ALA A 51 29.94 -31.72 23.99
C ALA A 51 29.08 -32.93 24.35
N SER A 52 29.36 -34.07 23.72
CA SER A 52 28.62 -35.30 23.99
C SER A 52 28.69 -35.50 25.50
N ASP A 53 27.54 -35.53 26.17
CA ASP A 53 27.46 -35.67 27.63
C ASP A 53 28.15 -36.95 28.14
N LEU A 54 28.52 -37.88 27.24
CA LEU A 54 29.25 -39.13 27.50
C LEU A 54 30.77 -38.96 27.62
N ILE A 55 31.34 -37.85 27.14
CA ILE A 55 32.76 -37.51 27.30
C ILE A 55 32.82 -36.13 27.96
N ARG A 56 32.14 -35.97 29.10
CA ARG A 56 32.57 -34.90 30.01
C ARG A 56 33.97 -35.23 30.48
N ALA A 57 34.81 -34.21 30.63
CA ALA A 57 36.18 -34.37 31.10
C ALA A 57 36.32 -35.14 32.43
N GLY A 58 35.24 -35.28 33.22
CA GLY A 58 35.19 -36.11 34.42
C GLY A 58 35.00 -37.62 34.16
N ASP A 59 34.32 -38.01 33.08
CA ASP A 59 33.99 -39.40 32.79
C ASP A 59 35.19 -40.17 32.22
N SER A 60 36.07 -39.49 31.47
CA SER A 60 37.31 -40.07 30.95
C SER A 60 38.28 -40.43 32.07
N ALA A 61 38.51 -39.52 33.03
CA ALA A 61 39.38 -39.78 34.18
C ALA A 61 38.86 -40.94 35.04
N TRP A 62 37.55 -41.01 35.24
CA TRP A 62 36.92 -42.11 35.97
C TRP A 62 37.09 -43.46 35.25
N LEU A 63 36.95 -43.50 33.92
CA LEU A 63 37.13 -44.74 33.14
C LEU A 63 38.57 -45.24 33.24
N LEU A 64 39.56 -44.35 33.09
CA LEU A 64 40.98 -44.69 33.22
C LEU A 64 41.34 -45.20 34.63
N ASP A 65 40.86 -44.52 35.67
CA ASP A 65 41.07 -44.94 37.07
C ASP A 65 40.40 -46.29 37.37
N ARG A 66 39.17 -46.49 36.87
CA ARG A 66 38.46 -47.76 36.98
C ARG A 66 39.22 -48.88 36.28
N ALA A 67 39.69 -48.66 35.06
CA ALA A 67 40.47 -49.64 34.31
C ALA A 67 41.76 -50.01 35.08
N ARG A 68 42.49 -49.02 35.58
CA ARG A 68 43.69 -49.23 36.41
C ARG A 68 43.40 -50.07 37.67
N LYS A 69 42.33 -49.72 38.41
CA LYS A 69 41.91 -50.48 39.61
C LYS A 69 41.49 -51.91 39.28
N HIS A 70 40.82 -52.13 38.15
CA HIS A 70 40.48 -53.46 37.66
C HIS A 70 41.74 -54.28 37.33
N GLY A 71 42.74 -53.65 36.70
CA GLY A 71 44.03 -54.27 36.42
C GLY A 71 44.75 -54.70 37.70
N ALA A 72 44.88 -53.80 38.67
CA ALA A 72 45.49 -54.09 39.97
C ALA A 72 44.75 -55.23 40.70
N SER A 73 43.42 -55.18 40.75
CA SER A 73 42.61 -56.23 41.39
C SER A 73 42.79 -57.60 40.72
N ALA A 74 42.88 -57.65 39.40
CA ALA A 74 43.09 -58.90 38.66
C ALA A 74 44.49 -59.49 38.91
N ALA A 75 45.52 -58.63 39.02
CA ALA A 75 46.87 -59.04 39.39
C ALA A 75 46.96 -59.54 40.84
N GLY A 76 46.33 -58.84 41.81
CA GLY A 76 46.30 -59.26 43.21
C GLY A 76 45.58 -60.61 43.42
N ARG A 77 44.63 -60.94 42.55
CA ARG A 77 43.97 -62.26 42.51
C ARG A 77 44.76 -63.34 41.76
N LYS A 78 45.94 -63.00 41.22
CA LYS A 78 46.80 -63.90 40.42
C LYS A 78 46.06 -64.55 39.25
N VAL A 79 45.18 -63.79 38.60
CA VAL A 79 44.38 -64.27 37.44
C VAL A 79 45.25 -64.45 36.20
N PHE A 80 46.43 -63.81 36.16
CA PHE A 80 47.32 -63.78 35.01
C PHE A 80 48.57 -64.63 35.21
N ASP A 81 48.83 -65.47 34.22
CA ASP A 81 50.13 -66.11 33.94
C ASP A 81 50.78 -65.33 32.78
N PRO A 82 52.12 -65.17 32.72
CA PRO A 82 52.83 -64.62 31.56
C PRO A 82 52.33 -65.11 30.19
N TRP A 83 51.90 -66.38 30.08
CA TRP A 83 51.35 -66.93 28.84
C TRP A 83 49.96 -66.37 28.45
N VAL A 84 49.16 -65.94 29.42
CA VAL A 84 47.85 -65.32 29.16
C VAL A 84 48.03 -63.91 28.61
N LEU A 85 49.00 -63.16 29.14
CA LEU A 85 49.34 -61.80 28.67
C LEU A 85 50.12 -61.81 27.34
N ALA A 86 50.61 -62.97 26.88
CA ALA A 86 51.27 -63.09 25.59
C ALA A 86 50.31 -62.99 24.39
N THR A 87 48.99 -63.05 24.59
CA THR A 87 47.98 -62.94 23.53
C THR A 87 46.87 -61.96 23.96
N PRO A 88 46.66 -60.84 23.24
CA PRO A 88 45.66 -59.82 23.62
C PRO A 88 44.24 -60.38 23.74
N ASP A 89 43.86 -61.31 22.87
CA ASP A 89 42.51 -61.93 22.82
C ASP A 89 42.12 -62.70 24.09
N ARG A 90 43.07 -62.96 25.00
CA ARG A 90 42.83 -63.73 26.22
C ARG A 90 42.53 -62.87 27.45
N VAL A 91 42.63 -61.55 27.34
CA VAL A 91 42.29 -60.63 28.43
C VAL A 91 40.79 -60.33 28.39
N SER A 92 40.01 -60.98 29.25
CA SER A 92 38.54 -60.83 29.28
C SER A 92 38.07 -59.38 29.43
N TYR A 93 38.85 -58.54 30.12
CA TYR A 93 38.53 -57.13 30.29
C TYR A 93 38.67 -56.32 28.98
N PHE A 94 39.54 -56.73 28.05
CA PHE A 94 39.64 -56.08 26.74
C PHE A 94 38.41 -56.34 25.89
N ALA A 95 37.83 -57.55 25.97
CA ALA A 95 36.55 -57.85 25.33
C ALA A 95 35.41 -57.00 25.93
N GLU A 96 35.42 -56.76 27.25
CA GLU A 96 34.46 -55.85 27.90
C GLU A 96 34.63 -54.41 27.39
N LEU A 97 35.86 -53.88 27.38
CA LEU A 97 36.15 -52.53 26.87
C LEU A 97 35.79 -52.36 25.39
N ALA A 98 36.09 -53.35 24.55
CA ALA A 98 35.69 -53.36 23.15
C ALA A 98 34.16 -53.34 23.00
N SER A 99 33.44 -54.15 23.79
CA SER A 99 31.97 -54.16 23.77
C SER A 99 31.35 -52.80 24.17
N LEU A 100 31.96 -52.12 25.15
CA LEU A 100 31.53 -50.79 25.60
C LEU A 100 31.85 -49.72 24.56
N ARG A 101 33.06 -49.74 23.97
CA ARG A 101 33.45 -48.87 22.86
C ARG A 101 32.46 -49.00 21.70
N ASP A 102 32.15 -50.23 21.29
CA ASP A 102 31.26 -50.49 20.17
C ASP A 102 29.82 -50.06 20.47
N GLN A 103 29.35 -50.21 21.71
CA GLN A 103 28.06 -49.69 22.14
C GLN A 103 28.00 -48.16 22.06
N VAL A 104 29.07 -47.46 22.47
CA VAL A 104 29.17 -45.99 22.36
C VAL A 104 29.25 -45.55 20.90
N ARG A 105 30.07 -46.22 20.07
CA ARG A 105 30.15 -45.97 18.61
C ARG A 105 28.80 -46.15 17.94
N HIS A 106 28.09 -47.23 18.26
CA HIS A 106 26.76 -47.51 17.71
C HIS A 106 25.77 -46.39 18.05
N ARG A 107 25.76 -45.93 19.30
CA ARG A 107 24.94 -44.79 19.71
C ARG A 107 25.30 -43.50 18.97
N LEU A 108 26.60 -43.18 18.85
CA LEU A 108 27.05 -42.02 18.09
C LEU A 108 26.64 -42.10 16.61
N ALA A 109 26.67 -43.29 16.02
CA ALA A 109 26.22 -43.51 14.65
C ALA A 109 24.70 -43.30 14.51
N GLU A 110 23.88 -43.76 15.46
CA GLU A 110 22.45 -43.47 15.48
C GLU A 110 22.16 -41.97 15.62
N GLU A 111 22.89 -41.27 16.50
CA GLU A 111 22.76 -39.82 16.68
C GLU A 111 23.12 -39.07 15.39
N GLN A 112 24.19 -39.49 14.71
CA GLN A 112 24.59 -38.94 13.43
C GLN A 112 23.52 -39.18 12.35
N ALA A 113 22.95 -40.38 12.27
CA ALA A 113 21.89 -40.69 11.32
C ALA A 113 20.67 -39.76 11.53
N ARG A 114 20.26 -39.54 12.78
CA ARG A 114 19.18 -38.57 13.11
C ARG A 114 19.56 -37.14 12.73
N ALA A 115 20.79 -36.72 13.01
CA ALA A 115 21.29 -35.40 12.65
C ALA A 115 21.37 -35.18 11.14
N GLU A 116 21.65 -36.24 10.36
CA GLU A 116 21.63 -36.21 8.90
C GLU A 116 20.21 -36.11 8.34
N GLU A 117 19.25 -36.85 8.89
CA GLU A 117 17.83 -36.75 8.55
C GLU A 117 17.30 -35.34 8.83
N ASP A 118 17.56 -34.79 10.03
CA ASP A 118 17.17 -33.43 10.40
C ASP A 118 17.84 -32.39 9.49
N GLY A 119 19.12 -32.58 9.17
CA GLY A 119 19.86 -31.75 8.23
C GLY A 119 19.29 -31.79 6.81
N ALA A 120 18.81 -32.94 6.34
CA ALA A 120 18.15 -33.09 5.05
C ALA A 120 16.79 -32.40 5.03
N LEU A 121 16.01 -32.51 6.12
CA LEU A 121 14.74 -31.81 6.27
C LEU A 121 14.95 -30.29 6.31
N GLU A 122 15.93 -29.80 7.08
CA GLU A 122 16.31 -28.39 7.09
C GLU A 122 16.70 -27.91 5.70
N ALA A 123 17.51 -28.69 4.98
CA ALA A 123 17.91 -28.35 3.62
C ALA A 123 16.74 -28.27 2.65
N SER A 124 15.76 -29.18 2.77
CA SER A 124 14.53 -29.12 1.98
C SER A 124 13.72 -27.86 2.26
N ARG A 125 13.64 -27.43 3.54
CA ARG A 125 12.93 -26.22 3.96
C ARG A 125 13.61 -24.96 3.46
N VAL A 126 14.94 -24.89 3.53
CA VAL A 126 15.71 -23.74 3.02
C VAL A 126 15.54 -23.62 1.50
N ARG A 127 15.65 -24.72 0.75
CA ARG A 127 15.40 -24.71 -0.70
C ARG A 127 13.97 -24.28 -1.04
N ALA A 128 12.98 -24.82 -0.33
CA ALA A 128 11.58 -24.42 -0.52
C ALA A 128 11.33 -22.95 -0.18
N ALA A 129 12.01 -22.40 0.82
CA ALA A 129 11.94 -20.98 1.15
C ALA A 129 12.60 -20.11 0.06
N ALA A 130 13.74 -20.55 -0.49
CA ALA A 130 14.43 -19.85 -1.58
C ALA A 130 13.58 -19.83 -2.86
N THR A 131 12.97 -20.95 -3.25
CA THR A 131 12.07 -21.01 -4.42
C THR A 131 10.81 -20.17 -4.20
N ALA A 132 10.17 -20.27 -3.04
CA ALA A 132 9.00 -19.47 -2.72
C ALA A 132 9.28 -17.96 -2.69
N ALA A 133 10.49 -17.55 -2.27
CA ALA A 133 10.94 -16.15 -2.36
C ALA A 133 11.13 -15.72 -3.82
N GLY A 134 11.74 -16.55 -4.66
CA GLY A 134 11.88 -16.30 -6.11
C GLY A 134 10.53 -16.09 -6.80
N GLU A 135 9.57 -16.98 -6.56
CA GLU A 135 8.22 -16.84 -7.15
C GLU A 135 7.48 -15.59 -6.66
N ARG A 136 7.69 -15.16 -5.41
CA ARG A 136 7.10 -13.92 -4.88
C ARG A 136 7.63 -12.70 -5.62
N LEU A 137 8.95 -12.65 -5.84
CA LEU A 137 9.60 -11.59 -6.62
C LEU A 137 9.10 -11.57 -8.07
N GLU A 138 8.96 -12.72 -8.72
CA GLU A 138 8.39 -12.79 -10.08
C GLU A 138 6.95 -12.29 -10.13
N ARG A 139 6.11 -12.68 -9.15
CA ARG A 139 4.74 -12.21 -9.03
C ARG A 139 4.69 -10.70 -8.78
N ALA A 140 5.58 -10.16 -7.96
CA ALA A 140 5.70 -8.73 -7.72
C ALA A 140 6.13 -7.98 -8.99
N GLY A 141 7.10 -8.51 -9.74
CA GLY A 141 7.53 -7.97 -11.04
C GLY A 141 6.40 -7.91 -12.07
N ARG A 142 5.58 -8.96 -12.18
CA ARG A 142 4.37 -8.95 -13.03
C ARG A 142 3.36 -7.88 -12.60
N ARG A 143 3.11 -7.73 -11.29
CA ARG A 143 2.21 -6.68 -10.77
C ARG A 143 2.75 -5.28 -11.06
N ARG A 144 4.06 -5.08 -10.91
CA ARG A 144 4.74 -3.82 -11.21
C ARG A 144 4.54 -3.43 -12.68
N ALA A 145 4.79 -4.35 -13.60
CA ALA A 145 4.58 -4.10 -15.04
C ALA A 145 3.13 -3.70 -15.36
N VAL A 146 2.14 -4.35 -14.72
CA VAL A 146 0.72 -3.98 -14.88
C VAL A 146 0.43 -2.58 -14.36
N LEU A 147 0.97 -2.21 -13.19
CA LEU A 147 0.79 -0.88 -12.61
C LEU A 147 1.51 0.21 -13.40
N GLU A 148 2.71 -0.05 -13.91
CA GLU A 148 3.45 0.85 -14.81
C GLU A 148 2.67 1.08 -16.11
N GLN A 149 2.10 0.03 -16.70
CA GLN A 149 1.24 0.16 -17.87
C GLN A 149 0.00 1.02 -17.58
N GLN A 150 -0.64 0.83 -16.42
CA GLN A 150 -1.77 1.68 -16.00
C GLN A 150 -1.33 3.13 -15.78
N GLN A 151 -0.15 3.36 -15.21
CA GLN A 151 0.40 4.71 -15.02
C GLN A 151 0.71 5.38 -16.37
N MET A 152 1.28 4.65 -17.34
CA MET A 152 1.51 5.16 -18.70
C MET A 152 0.20 5.57 -19.37
N VAL A 153 -0.84 4.72 -19.29
CA VAL A 153 -2.15 5.02 -19.87
C VAL A 153 -2.78 6.25 -19.21
N THR A 154 -2.73 6.35 -17.88
CA THR A 154 -3.29 7.50 -17.16
C THR A 154 -2.52 8.79 -17.46
N THR A 155 -1.19 8.74 -17.52
CA THR A 155 -0.33 9.87 -17.89
C THR A 155 -0.64 10.36 -19.31
N ALA A 156 -0.74 9.45 -20.27
CA ALA A 156 -1.09 9.79 -21.64
C ALA A 156 -2.49 10.45 -21.76
N GLN A 157 -3.46 10.08 -20.91
CA GLN A 157 -4.75 10.76 -20.85
C GLN A 157 -4.64 12.15 -20.21
N LEU A 158 -3.80 12.31 -19.18
CA LEU A 158 -3.53 13.62 -18.58
C LEU A 158 -2.84 14.56 -19.57
N ASP A 159 -1.88 14.08 -20.36
CA ASP A 159 -1.23 14.87 -21.43
C ASP A 159 -2.21 15.30 -22.52
N ARG A 160 -3.18 14.44 -22.87
CA ARG A 160 -4.25 14.81 -23.82
C ARG A 160 -5.14 15.91 -23.24
N LEU A 161 -5.41 15.88 -21.93
CA LEU A 161 -6.17 16.92 -21.25
C LEU A 161 -5.39 18.23 -21.12
N ALA A 162 -4.10 18.17 -20.81
CA ALA A 162 -3.20 19.31 -20.76
C ALA A 162 -3.16 20.03 -22.12
N ARG A 163 -2.92 19.28 -23.22
CA ARG A 163 -2.99 19.82 -24.59
C ARG A 163 -4.35 20.40 -24.96
N ARG A 164 -5.45 19.83 -24.45
CA ARG A 164 -6.79 20.39 -24.69
C ARG A 164 -7.01 21.69 -23.92
N ALA A 165 -6.51 21.77 -22.69
CA ALA A 165 -6.60 22.96 -21.86
C ALA A 165 -5.76 24.11 -22.46
N ASP A 166 -4.55 23.81 -22.91
CA ASP A 166 -3.66 24.76 -23.59
C ASP A 166 -4.32 25.35 -24.86
N ARG A 167 -4.84 24.49 -25.75
CA ARG A 167 -5.60 24.96 -26.94
C ARG A 167 -6.78 25.88 -26.58
N TRP A 168 -7.47 25.60 -25.48
CA TRP A 168 -8.59 26.44 -25.04
C TRP A 168 -8.11 27.77 -24.47
N GLN A 169 -6.98 27.80 -23.75
CA GLN A 169 -6.36 29.02 -23.26
C GLN A 169 -5.89 29.89 -24.43
N THR A 170 -5.17 29.31 -25.39
CA THR A 170 -4.73 30.01 -26.61
C THR A 170 -5.91 30.56 -27.40
N PHE A 171 -6.98 29.78 -27.55
CA PHE A 171 -8.22 30.26 -28.18
C PHE A 171 -8.82 31.45 -27.42
N ARG A 172 -8.98 31.33 -26.09
CA ARG A 172 -9.53 32.40 -25.24
C ARG A 172 -8.68 33.66 -25.33
N ASP A 173 -7.36 33.52 -25.28
CA ASP A 173 -6.43 34.65 -25.30
C ASP A 173 -6.40 35.30 -26.69
N THR A 174 -6.59 34.53 -27.77
CA THR A 174 -6.79 35.05 -29.13
C THR A 174 -8.10 35.83 -29.26
N VAL A 175 -9.21 35.30 -28.72
CA VAL A 175 -10.52 35.99 -28.72
C VAL A 175 -10.45 37.26 -27.90
N ARG A 176 -9.84 37.20 -26.71
CA ARG A 176 -9.63 38.35 -25.83
C ARG A 176 -8.78 39.41 -26.51
N GLY A 177 -7.62 39.05 -27.07
CA GLY A 177 -6.76 39.98 -27.80
C GLY A 177 -7.45 40.57 -29.04
N GLY A 178 -8.30 39.79 -29.72
CA GLY A 178 -9.13 40.29 -30.83
C GLY A 178 -10.23 41.26 -30.39
N PHE A 179 -10.82 41.05 -29.21
CA PHE A 179 -11.79 41.97 -28.62
C PHE A 179 -11.10 43.24 -28.12
N GLU A 180 -9.98 43.12 -27.39
CA GLU A 180 -9.18 44.25 -26.92
C GLU A 180 -8.67 45.09 -28.09
N ARG A 181 -8.16 44.48 -29.17
CA ARG A 181 -7.77 45.21 -30.39
C ARG A 181 -8.95 45.93 -31.06
N ARG A 182 -10.13 45.30 -31.14
CA ARG A 182 -11.34 45.94 -31.70
C ARG A 182 -11.84 47.07 -30.82
N TRP A 183 -11.87 46.87 -29.51
CA TRP A 183 -12.29 47.87 -28.53
C TRP A 183 -11.34 49.06 -28.51
N LEU A 184 -10.02 48.82 -28.52
CA LEU A 184 -9.00 49.87 -28.65
C LEU A 184 -9.14 50.62 -29.97
N ARG A 185 -9.35 49.94 -31.10
CA ARG A 185 -9.57 50.59 -32.40
C ARG A 185 -10.85 51.43 -32.45
N ALA A 186 -11.91 51.02 -31.74
CA ALA A 186 -13.16 51.77 -31.67
C ALA A 186 -13.09 53.00 -30.73
N ARG A 187 -12.15 52.99 -29.77
CA ARG A 187 -11.99 54.06 -28.77
C ARG A 187 -10.82 55.01 -29.11
N MET A 188 -9.87 54.58 -29.93
CA MET A 188 -8.82 55.42 -30.47
C MET A 188 -9.35 56.23 -31.66
N PRO A 189 -9.19 57.57 -31.68
CA PRO A 189 -9.59 58.39 -32.82
C PRO A 189 -8.77 58.04 -34.08
N ALA A 190 -9.41 58.12 -35.25
CA ALA A 190 -8.85 57.69 -36.55
C ALA A 190 -7.59 58.45 -37.03
N GLY A 191 -7.06 59.38 -36.22
CA GLY A 191 -5.83 60.14 -36.49
C GLY A 191 -4.57 59.62 -35.79
N TRP A 192 -4.64 58.54 -35.00
CA TRP A 192 -3.47 57.98 -34.31
C TRP A 192 -2.69 56.97 -35.16
N SER A 193 -2.56 57.23 -36.46
CA SER A 193 -1.57 56.55 -37.30
C SER A 193 -0.22 57.25 -37.14
N ASP A 194 0.83 56.45 -36.93
CA ASP A 194 2.25 56.81 -37.00
C ASP A 194 2.54 57.95 -37.97
N GLY A 195 2.60 59.16 -37.43
CA GLY A 195 2.84 60.39 -38.16
C GLY A 195 3.50 61.42 -37.27
N ALA A 196 4.47 61.01 -36.46
CA ALA A 196 5.42 61.90 -35.79
C ALA A 196 6.60 61.07 -35.24
N ASP A 197 7.58 60.78 -36.10
CA ASP A 197 8.97 60.79 -35.67
C ASP A 197 9.48 62.23 -35.90
N PRO A 198 9.46 63.12 -34.90
CA PRO A 198 9.93 64.48 -35.08
C PRO A 198 11.44 64.51 -34.85
N GLY A 199 12.20 64.36 -35.92
CA GLY A 199 13.50 64.98 -36.06
C GLY A 199 14.71 64.14 -35.66
N ARG A 200 15.34 63.51 -36.66
CA ARG A 200 16.80 63.43 -36.70
C ARG A 200 17.35 63.91 -38.04
N PRO A 201 17.44 65.24 -38.27
CA PRO A 201 18.23 65.79 -39.36
C PRO A 201 19.69 65.91 -38.90
N GLY A 202 20.61 65.26 -39.60
CA GLY A 202 22.04 65.55 -39.53
C GLY A 202 22.90 64.47 -38.87
N ALA A 203 23.38 63.53 -39.69
CA ALA A 203 24.71 62.97 -39.54
C ALA A 203 25.23 62.58 -40.93
N THR A 204 25.96 63.54 -41.47
CA THR A 204 26.84 63.52 -42.63
C THR A 204 27.55 62.19 -42.90
N ARG A 205 27.42 61.74 -44.16
CA ARG A 205 28.52 61.46 -45.09
C ARG A 205 29.91 61.31 -44.44
N ARG A 206 30.42 60.08 -44.43
CA ARG A 206 31.85 59.83 -44.56
C ARG A 206 32.06 58.64 -45.48
N GLU A 207 32.39 58.98 -46.72
CA GLU A 207 33.14 58.14 -47.65
C GLU A 207 34.56 58.02 -47.08
N ASP A 208 35.05 56.80 -46.90
CA ASP A 208 36.47 56.41 -47.01
C ASP A 208 36.52 54.85 -47.06
N GLU A 209 37.00 54.36 -48.20
CA GLU A 209 37.38 53.00 -48.66
C GLU A 209 38.31 52.19 -47.71
N PRO A 210 38.75 50.92 -48.02
CA PRO A 210 38.64 50.16 -49.29
C PRO A 210 38.21 48.67 -49.20
N GLU A 211 37.91 48.18 -50.41
CA GLU A 211 38.07 46.83 -50.97
C GLU A 211 38.77 45.75 -50.10
N THR A 212 38.06 44.62 -49.94
CA THR A 212 38.65 43.30 -50.25
C THR A 212 37.68 42.50 -51.10
N ALA A 213 37.97 42.46 -52.39
CA ALA A 213 37.47 41.44 -53.29
C ALA A 213 38.22 40.12 -53.05
N GLY A 214 37.51 38.99 -53.14
CA GLY A 214 38.12 37.68 -53.40
C GLY A 214 37.79 36.59 -52.38
N GLY A 215 36.69 35.86 -52.59
CA GLY A 215 36.44 34.63 -51.84
C GLY A 215 35.01 34.08 -51.89
N HIS A 216 34.40 34.01 -53.07
CA HIS A 216 33.20 33.20 -53.27
C HIS A 216 33.51 31.72 -52.99
N ALA A 217 32.84 31.12 -52.01
CA ALA A 217 32.25 29.77 -52.05
C ALA A 217 31.92 29.29 -50.62
N GLY A 218 30.87 29.89 -50.05
CA GLY A 218 30.20 29.34 -48.88
C GLY A 218 28.72 29.59 -49.07
N TRP A 219 28.09 28.76 -49.88
CA TRP A 219 26.64 28.67 -50.00
C TRP A 219 26.05 28.44 -48.61
N GLN A 220 25.77 29.52 -47.87
CA GLN A 220 24.59 29.53 -47.03
C GLN A 220 23.43 29.48 -48.02
N ALA A 221 23.06 28.24 -48.38
CA ALA A 221 21.72 27.97 -48.81
C ALA A 221 20.85 28.72 -47.82
N VAL A 222 20.18 29.76 -48.30
CA VAL A 222 18.91 30.20 -47.71
C VAL A 222 18.10 28.93 -47.78
N SER A 223 18.15 28.13 -46.71
CA SER A 223 17.35 26.94 -46.57
C SER A 223 15.96 27.43 -46.91
N GLU A 224 15.40 26.90 -48.01
CA GLU A 224 14.00 27.09 -48.35
C GLU A 224 13.26 26.99 -47.04
N HIS A 225 12.69 28.12 -46.64
CA HIS A 225 12.02 28.30 -45.37
C HIS A 225 10.79 27.42 -45.46
N ASP A 226 10.97 26.14 -45.17
CA ASP A 226 9.94 25.13 -45.29
C ASP A 226 8.95 25.39 -44.16
N PRO A 227 7.80 26.02 -44.46
CA PRO A 227 6.85 26.40 -43.43
C PRO A 227 6.28 25.15 -42.74
N VAL A 228 6.42 23.97 -43.36
CA VAL A 228 6.01 22.68 -42.80
C VAL A 228 7.01 22.22 -41.75
N ALA A 229 8.32 22.30 -42.02
CA ALA A 229 9.35 21.93 -41.04
C ALA A 229 9.37 22.86 -39.82
N GLU A 230 9.11 24.16 -40.02
CA GLU A 230 9.01 25.14 -38.94
C GLU A 230 7.70 25.00 -38.15
N ALA A 231 6.58 24.70 -38.82
CA ALA A 231 5.33 24.34 -38.17
C ALA A 231 5.48 23.05 -37.36
N ASP A 232 6.17 22.03 -37.86
CA ASP A 232 6.42 20.76 -37.16
C ASP A 232 7.39 20.92 -35.99
N ALA A 233 8.37 21.83 -36.09
CA ALA A 233 9.26 22.20 -34.99
C ALA A 233 8.53 23.02 -33.92
N ALA A 234 7.64 23.94 -34.32
CA ALA A 234 6.77 24.69 -33.43
C ALA A 234 5.76 23.77 -32.74
N ASP A 235 5.16 22.79 -33.43
CA ASP A 235 4.26 21.79 -32.86
C ASP A 235 5.01 20.84 -31.90
N ARG A 236 6.28 20.51 -32.18
CA ARG A 236 7.16 19.78 -31.24
C ARG A 236 7.52 20.62 -30.00
N ALA A 237 7.79 21.90 -30.16
CA ALA A 237 8.06 22.82 -29.05
C ALA A 237 6.80 23.12 -28.20
N LEU A 238 5.62 23.15 -28.83
CA LEU A 238 4.34 23.29 -28.15
C LEU A 238 3.91 21.99 -27.45
N SER A 239 4.18 20.83 -28.08
CA SER A 239 3.86 19.53 -27.48
C SER A 239 4.73 19.20 -26.26
N THR A 240 5.94 19.74 -26.18
CA THR A 240 6.81 19.65 -24.99
C THR A 240 6.43 20.64 -23.89
N ARG A 241 5.90 21.83 -24.23
CA ARG A 241 5.36 22.79 -23.24
C ARG A 241 4.02 22.38 -22.61
N ALA A 242 3.21 21.60 -23.32
CA ALA A 242 1.88 21.17 -22.85
C ALA A 242 1.84 19.74 -22.28
N ALA A 243 2.98 19.24 -21.80
CA ALA A 243 3.08 17.95 -21.10
C ALA A 243 2.61 18.11 -19.65
N TRP A 244 1.97 17.08 -19.09
CA TRP A 244 1.55 17.11 -17.70
C TRP A 244 2.78 16.99 -16.78
N GLU A 245 3.10 18.05 -16.03
CA GLU A 245 4.33 18.18 -15.22
C GLU A 245 4.32 17.42 -13.88
N GLY A 246 3.26 16.67 -13.58
CA GLY A 246 3.16 15.88 -12.35
C GLY A 246 2.08 16.34 -11.38
N ALA A 247 1.94 15.58 -10.28
CA ALA A 247 0.93 15.80 -9.25
C ALA A 247 1.43 16.75 -8.15
N ALA A 248 1.86 17.97 -8.50
CA ALA A 248 2.47 18.90 -7.54
C ALA A 248 1.51 19.41 -6.44
N ALA A 249 0.20 19.43 -6.68
CA ALA A 249 -0.78 19.96 -5.71
C ALA A 249 -1.79 18.90 -5.24
N ARG A 250 -1.74 18.50 -3.97
CA ARG A 250 -2.82 17.75 -3.30
C ARG A 250 -4.14 18.53 -3.41
N PRO A 251 -5.32 17.85 -3.41
CA PRO A 251 -6.57 18.59 -3.49
C PRO A 251 -6.68 19.49 -2.26
N GLY A 252 -7.04 20.75 -2.46
CA GLY A 252 -7.02 21.75 -1.39
C GLY A 252 -7.96 21.49 -0.21
N MET A 253 -8.83 20.48 -0.27
CA MET A 253 -9.77 20.17 0.82
C MET A 253 -10.00 18.66 1.00
N PRO A 254 -9.75 18.10 2.21
CA PRO A 254 -10.02 16.70 2.51
C PRO A 254 -11.54 16.41 2.53
N ARG A 255 -11.94 15.15 2.31
CA ARG A 255 -13.37 14.75 2.18
C ARG A 255 -14.22 15.15 3.39
N TRP A 256 -13.68 15.01 4.60
CA TRP A 256 -14.39 15.39 5.82
C TRP A 256 -14.67 16.89 5.90
N MET A 257 -13.74 17.72 5.41
CA MET A 257 -13.91 19.17 5.38
C MET A 257 -14.96 19.58 4.34
N LYS A 258 -15.01 18.89 3.18
CA LYS A 258 -16.10 19.08 2.20
C LYS A 258 -17.46 18.73 2.80
N LEU A 259 -17.56 17.58 3.46
CA LEU A 259 -18.80 17.16 4.15
C LEU A 259 -19.19 18.14 5.25
N GLY A 260 -18.22 18.65 6.01
CA GLY A 260 -18.43 19.68 7.02
C GLY A 260 -19.00 20.96 6.44
N VAL A 261 -18.44 21.46 5.32
CA VAL A 261 -18.97 22.66 4.65
C VAL A 261 -20.38 22.42 4.08
N LEU A 262 -20.63 21.28 3.45
CA LEU A 262 -21.98 20.95 2.94
C LEU A 262 -22.99 20.84 4.08
N ALA A 263 -22.62 20.21 5.20
CA ALA A 263 -23.48 20.13 6.38
C ALA A 263 -23.73 21.51 6.99
N ALA A 264 -22.71 22.37 7.07
CA ALA A 264 -22.86 23.74 7.55
C ALA A 264 -23.81 24.55 6.66
N LEU A 265 -23.70 24.43 5.32
CA LEU A 265 -24.62 25.06 4.38
C LEU A 265 -26.06 24.59 4.60
N ILE A 266 -26.28 23.28 4.80
CA ILE A 266 -27.61 22.74 5.09
C ILE A 266 -28.16 23.33 6.40
N VAL A 267 -27.35 23.31 7.48
CA VAL A 267 -27.77 23.81 8.80
C VAL A 267 -28.12 25.29 8.77
N VAL A 268 -27.37 26.11 8.03
CA VAL A 268 -27.64 27.56 7.88
C VAL A 268 -28.98 27.82 7.19
N GLU A 269 -29.41 26.93 6.30
CA GLU A 269 -30.68 27.07 5.56
C GLU A 269 -31.90 26.50 6.33
N LEU A 270 -31.70 25.68 7.38
CA LEU A 270 -32.82 25.09 8.13
C LEU A 270 -33.74 26.14 8.79
N PRO A 271 -33.24 27.15 9.54
CA PRO A 271 -34.11 28.14 10.17
C PRO A 271 -34.93 28.93 9.14
N VAL A 272 -34.33 29.16 7.97
CA VAL A 272 -34.95 29.86 6.85
C VAL A 272 -36.14 29.08 6.29
N TYR A 273 -36.00 27.77 6.09
CA TYR A 273 -37.08 26.95 5.58
C TYR A 273 -38.14 26.64 6.64
N TYR A 274 -37.72 26.55 7.90
CA TYR A 274 -38.64 26.37 9.03
C TYR A 274 -39.70 27.47 9.05
N SER A 275 -39.28 28.74 9.02
CA SER A 275 -40.21 29.88 9.05
C SER A 275 -41.17 29.90 7.84
N VAL A 276 -40.74 29.35 6.71
CA VAL A 276 -41.60 29.24 5.52
C VAL A 276 -42.65 28.14 5.68
N PHE A 277 -42.25 26.96 6.14
CA PHE A 277 -43.15 25.79 6.20
C PHE A 277 -44.10 25.80 7.41
N GLU A 278 -43.67 26.37 8.54
CA GLU A 278 -44.54 26.62 9.69
C GLU A 278 -45.77 27.45 9.27
N ASN A 279 -45.54 28.49 8.46
CA ASN A 279 -46.58 29.36 7.91
C ASN A 279 -47.48 28.72 6.84
N LEU A 280 -47.11 27.54 6.31
CA LEU A 280 -47.88 26.82 5.30
C LEU A 280 -48.75 25.71 5.90
N HIS A 281 -48.28 25.03 6.94
CA HIS A 281 -48.99 23.86 7.50
C HIS A 281 -49.78 24.17 8.78
N GLY A 282 -49.59 25.35 9.39
CA GLY A 282 -50.34 25.77 10.57
C GLY A 282 -49.94 25.05 11.85
N VAL A 283 -50.76 25.18 12.90
CA VAL A 283 -50.43 24.71 14.25
C VAL A 283 -50.94 23.28 14.49
N GLY A 284 -50.04 22.36 14.86
CA GLY A 284 -50.39 21.01 15.32
C GLY A 284 -49.31 19.96 15.08
N ARG A 285 -49.24 18.92 15.93
CA ARG A 285 -48.15 17.93 15.92
C ARG A 285 -47.89 17.26 14.56
N PHE A 286 -48.93 17.04 13.76
CA PHE A 286 -48.78 16.45 12.42
C PHE A 286 -48.25 17.47 11.39
N ALA A 287 -48.70 18.73 11.48
CA ALA A 287 -48.20 19.83 10.68
C ALA A 287 -46.73 20.15 11.00
N ASP A 288 -46.33 20.04 12.27
CA ASP A 288 -44.95 20.20 12.71
C ASP A 288 -44.05 19.14 12.08
N LEU A 289 -44.43 17.86 12.17
CA LEU A 289 -43.68 16.74 11.58
C LEU A 289 -43.52 16.89 10.05
N LEU A 290 -44.59 17.32 9.38
CA LEU A 290 -44.56 17.53 7.93
C LEU A 290 -43.68 18.74 7.56
N SER A 291 -43.73 19.81 8.35
CA SER A 291 -42.85 20.98 8.19
C SER A 291 -41.38 20.63 8.41
N TYR A 292 -41.05 19.89 9.47
CA TYR A 292 -39.67 19.46 9.73
C TYR A 292 -39.12 18.54 8.64
N SER A 293 -39.91 17.55 8.20
CA SER A 293 -39.46 16.62 7.16
C SER A 293 -39.29 17.31 5.81
N LEU A 294 -40.20 18.20 5.42
CA LEU A 294 -40.10 18.97 4.18
C LEU A 294 -38.95 19.98 4.23
N MET A 295 -38.77 20.67 5.37
CA MET A 295 -37.65 21.57 5.62
C MET A 295 -36.31 20.87 5.39
N VAL A 296 -36.09 19.71 6.03
CA VAL A 296 -34.85 18.95 5.87
C VAL A 296 -34.70 18.46 4.44
N ALA A 297 -35.75 17.95 3.81
CA ALA A 297 -35.69 17.47 2.43
C ALA A 297 -35.32 18.58 1.44
N VAL A 298 -35.92 19.77 1.57
CA VAL A 298 -35.64 20.92 0.71
C VAL A 298 -34.24 21.45 0.95
N ALA A 299 -33.82 21.60 2.22
CA ALA A 299 -32.47 22.05 2.55
C ALA A 299 -31.39 21.11 1.97
N VAL A 300 -31.58 19.81 2.13
CA VAL A 300 -30.68 18.81 1.54
C VAL A 300 -30.71 18.90 0.02
N ALA A 301 -31.88 18.94 -0.62
CA ALA A 301 -31.98 19.00 -2.08
C ALA A 301 -31.32 20.27 -2.65
N MET A 302 -31.53 21.43 -2.01
CA MET A 302 -31.00 22.72 -2.46
C MET A 302 -29.48 22.83 -2.39
N ILE A 303 -28.83 22.02 -1.54
CA ILE A 303 -27.37 21.94 -1.46
C ILE A 303 -26.81 20.77 -2.28
N LEU A 304 -27.47 19.60 -2.25
CA LEU A 304 -26.96 18.39 -2.88
C LEU A 304 -27.14 18.42 -4.41
N ALA A 305 -28.24 18.99 -4.93
CA ALA A 305 -28.48 19.10 -6.37
C ALA A 305 -27.38 19.89 -7.11
N PRO A 306 -27.02 21.13 -6.70
CA PRO A 306 -25.94 21.86 -7.36
C PRO A 306 -24.57 21.18 -7.15
N HIS A 307 -24.33 20.58 -5.97
CA HIS A 307 -23.12 19.78 -5.73
C HIS A 307 -22.98 18.61 -6.71
N ILE A 308 -24.04 17.81 -6.87
CA ILE A 308 -24.09 16.68 -7.81
C ILE A 308 -23.96 17.18 -9.25
N ALA A 309 -24.60 18.29 -9.62
CA ALA A 309 -24.46 18.86 -10.95
C ALA A 309 -23.00 19.24 -11.26
N GLY A 310 -22.32 19.92 -10.32
CA GLY A 310 -20.90 20.26 -10.44
C GLY A 310 -20.01 19.02 -10.56
N TRP A 311 -20.33 17.98 -9.79
CA TRP A 311 -19.66 16.68 -9.84
C TRP A 311 -19.81 15.97 -11.19
N ILE A 312 -21.03 15.90 -11.73
CA ILE A 312 -21.31 15.31 -13.05
C ILE A 312 -20.53 16.08 -14.14
N LEU A 313 -20.58 17.41 -14.09
CA LEU A 313 -19.86 18.29 -15.02
C LEU A 313 -18.35 18.07 -14.96
N ARG A 314 -17.80 17.85 -13.76
CA ARG A 314 -16.37 17.56 -13.58
C ARG A 314 -15.98 16.20 -14.15
N ARG A 315 -16.86 15.20 -14.07
CA ARG A 315 -16.62 13.82 -14.53
C ARG A 315 -16.93 13.57 -16.01
N ARG A 316 -17.47 14.56 -16.74
CA ARG A 316 -17.83 14.47 -18.18
C ARG A 316 -16.71 13.95 -19.09
N SER A 317 -15.46 14.22 -18.73
CA SER A 317 -14.26 13.84 -19.49
C SER A 317 -13.90 12.36 -19.33
N ALA A 318 -14.39 11.69 -18.30
CA ALA A 318 -14.08 10.29 -18.01
C ALA A 318 -14.86 9.30 -18.88
N THR A 319 -16.07 9.68 -19.31
CA THR A 319 -17.01 8.77 -19.97
C THR A 319 -16.93 8.80 -21.50
N GLY A 320 -16.04 9.61 -22.09
CA GLY A 320 -15.88 9.74 -23.55
C GLY A 320 -17.05 10.43 -24.28
N ALA A 321 -18.26 10.38 -23.73
CA ALA A 321 -19.47 11.04 -24.22
C ALA A 321 -19.60 12.48 -23.68
N VAL A 322 -18.69 13.36 -24.15
CA VAL A 322 -18.53 14.72 -23.61
C VAL A 322 -19.78 15.61 -23.78
N ARG A 323 -20.58 15.39 -24.84
CA ARG A 323 -21.75 16.23 -25.14
C ARG A 323 -23.02 15.80 -24.40
N LEU A 324 -23.28 14.49 -24.30
CA LEU A 324 -24.51 13.97 -23.68
C LEU A 324 -24.45 13.99 -22.15
N SER A 325 -23.26 13.88 -21.55
CA SER A 325 -23.11 13.89 -20.08
C SER A 325 -23.35 15.26 -19.43
N ALA A 326 -23.30 16.36 -20.18
CA ALA A 326 -23.61 17.69 -19.66
C ALA A 326 -25.12 17.95 -19.52
N VAL A 327 -25.95 17.29 -20.35
CA VAL A 327 -27.41 17.47 -20.35
C VAL A 327 -28.06 17.23 -18.99
N PRO A 328 -27.80 16.10 -18.27
CA PRO A 328 -28.41 15.87 -16.96
C PRO A 328 -27.93 16.89 -15.91
N ALA A 329 -26.68 17.35 -15.98
CA ALA A 329 -26.18 18.37 -15.05
C ALA A 329 -26.83 19.73 -15.30
N LEU A 330 -27.01 20.12 -16.57
CA LEU A 330 -27.70 21.35 -16.95
C LEU A 330 -29.20 21.29 -16.62
N ALA A 331 -29.85 20.15 -16.83
CA ALA A 331 -31.24 19.94 -16.45
C ALA A 331 -31.42 20.03 -14.93
N LEU A 332 -30.51 19.40 -14.15
CA LEU A 332 -30.52 19.48 -12.69
C LEU A 332 -30.31 20.92 -12.19
N LEU A 333 -29.37 21.66 -12.80
CA LEU A 333 -29.18 23.09 -12.50
C LEU A 333 -30.40 23.93 -12.88
N GLY A 334 -31.06 23.64 -13.98
CA GLY A 334 -32.28 24.34 -14.41
C GLY A 334 -33.43 24.13 -13.41
N VAL A 335 -33.68 22.88 -13.02
CA VAL A 335 -34.69 22.55 -11.99
C VAL A 335 -34.34 23.20 -10.65
N TRP A 336 -33.07 23.16 -10.26
CA TRP A 336 -32.60 23.79 -9.04
C TRP A 336 -32.74 25.32 -9.07
N ALA A 337 -32.38 25.98 -10.18
CA ALA A 337 -32.50 27.43 -10.33
C ALA A 337 -33.96 27.87 -10.29
N TYR A 338 -34.87 27.10 -10.90
CA TYR A 338 -36.30 27.31 -10.77
C TYR A 338 -36.77 27.14 -9.32
N GLY A 339 -36.30 26.10 -8.62
CA GLY A 339 -36.57 25.89 -7.19
C GLY A 339 -36.06 27.05 -6.31
N ALA A 340 -34.86 27.56 -6.58
CA ALA A 340 -34.29 28.72 -5.89
C ALA A 340 -35.15 29.97 -6.09
N TRP A 341 -35.58 30.21 -7.33
CA TRP A 341 -36.48 31.33 -7.66
C TRP A 341 -37.83 31.19 -6.95
N ALA A 342 -38.49 30.03 -7.06
CA ALA A 342 -39.80 29.79 -6.46
C ALA A 342 -39.76 29.85 -4.92
N LEU A 343 -38.72 29.30 -4.29
CA LEU A 343 -38.52 29.38 -2.84
C LEU A 343 -38.20 30.81 -2.40
N GLY A 344 -37.43 31.56 -3.18
CA GLY A 344 -37.14 32.98 -2.92
C GLY A 344 -38.41 33.84 -2.98
N ASP A 345 -39.24 33.65 -4.00
CA ASP A 345 -40.54 34.32 -4.14
C ASP A 345 -41.50 33.94 -3.00
N LEU A 346 -41.59 32.65 -2.67
CA LEU A 346 -42.44 32.18 -1.58
C LEU A 346 -41.96 32.71 -0.22
N ARG A 347 -40.65 32.80 -0.01
CA ARG A 347 -40.06 33.38 1.20
C ARG A 347 -40.34 34.88 1.32
N ALA A 348 -40.22 35.63 0.23
CA ALA A 348 -40.59 37.04 0.23
C ALA A 348 -42.06 37.21 0.58
N LYS A 349 -42.97 36.46 -0.05
CA LYS A 349 -44.41 36.49 0.25
C LYS A 349 -44.72 36.19 1.72
N VAL A 350 -44.04 35.22 2.33
CA VAL A 350 -44.19 34.92 3.76
C VAL A 350 -43.69 36.09 4.62
N ALA A 351 -42.60 36.74 4.23
CA ALA A 351 -42.03 37.85 4.99
C ALA A 351 -42.86 39.15 4.90
N PHE A 352 -43.68 39.32 3.86
CA PHE A 352 -44.63 40.42 3.70
C PHE A 352 -46.04 40.11 4.22
N ARG A 353 -46.30 38.93 4.81
CA ARG A 353 -47.60 38.69 5.44
C ARG A 353 -47.69 39.54 6.71
N GLU A 354 -48.77 40.30 6.80
CA GLU A 354 -49.18 41.01 8.01
C GLU A 354 -49.35 39.98 9.15
N GLU A 355 -48.77 40.28 10.32
CA GLU A 355 -48.98 39.45 11.49
C GLU A 355 -50.49 39.44 11.83
N PRO A 356 -51.07 38.29 12.20
CA PRO A 356 -52.48 38.24 12.58
C PRO A 356 -52.70 39.24 13.72
N PRO A 357 -53.76 40.08 13.65
CA PRO A 357 -54.02 41.08 14.66
C PRO A 357 -54.11 40.39 16.03
N LEU A 358 -53.48 40.97 17.05
CA LEU A 358 -53.56 40.42 18.40
C LEU A 358 -55.04 40.33 18.81
N ASP A 359 -55.49 39.13 19.18
CA ASP A 359 -56.80 38.91 19.82
C ASP A 359 -56.77 39.53 21.23
N LEU A 360 -56.92 40.85 21.27
CA LEU A 360 -57.06 41.61 22.50
C LEU A 360 -58.52 41.55 22.96
N PRO A 361 -58.79 41.34 24.26
CA PRO A 361 -60.12 41.51 24.82
C PRO A 361 -60.70 42.89 24.41
N PRO A 362 -62.01 42.99 24.10
CA PRO A 362 -62.62 44.19 23.54
C PRO A 362 -62.37 45.44 24.39
N ASP A 363 -62.25 45.25 25.71
CA ASP A 363 -62.01 46.31 26.70
C ASP A 363 -60.58 46.88 26.60
N VAL A 364 -59.59 46.06 26.21
CA VAL A 364 -58.19 46.48 26.02
C VAL A 364 -57.96 46.99 24.60
N ALA A 365 -58.66 46.41 23.61
CA ALA A 365 -58.56 46.84 22.24
C ALA A 365 -58.95 48.32 22.10
N ALA A 366 -59.99 48.79 22.79
CA ALA A 366 -60.49 50.17 22.69
C ALA A 366 -59.47 51.25 23.11
N ASP A 367 -58.60 50.94 24.08
CA ASP A 367 -57.58 51.87 24.59
C ASP A 367 -56.25 51.80 23.82
N VAL A 368 -56.08 50.77 23.00
CA VAL A 368 -54.86 50.49 22.26
C VAL A 368 -55.04 50.97 20.81
N GLY A 369 -54.34 52.05 20.45
CA GLY A 369 -54.46 52.71 19.14
C GLY A 369 -54.22 51.79 17.93
N GLU A 370 -54.70 52.24 16.76
CA GLU A 370 -54.73 51.48 15.49
C GLU A 370 -53.34 50.92 15.08
N SER A 371 -52.26 51.58 15.47
CA SER A 371 -50.86 51.16 15.24
C SER A 371 -50.40 49.93 16.01
N VAL A 372 -51.09 49.56 17.10
CA VAL A 372 -50.79 48.35 17.88
C VAL A 372 -51.73 47.20 17.50
N ARG A 373 -52.91 47.53 16.93
CA ARG A 373 -53.84 46.53 16.37
C ARG A 373 -53.35 45.98 15.04
N ASN A 374 -52.68 46.81 14.23
CA ASN A 374 -52.05 46.43 12.96
C ASN A 374 -50.56 46.79 13.00
N PRO A 375 -49.71 45.99 13.67
CA PRO A 375 -48.27 46.24 13.64
C PRO A 375 -47.79 46.19 12.18
N PRO A 376 -47.11 47.25 11.66
CA PRO A 376 -46.56 47.20 10.31
C PRO A 376 -45.57 46.04 10.24
N SER A 377 -45.60 45.30 9.12
CA SER A 377 -44.66 44.20 8.94
C SER A 377 -43.22 44.71 9.11
N LEU A 378 -42.33 43.91 9.71
CA LEU A 378 -40.92 44.27 9.96
C LEU A 378 -40.24 44.89 8.72
N ILE A 379 -40.64 44.47 7.51
CA ILE A 379 -40.07 44.93 6.24
C ILE A 379 -40.66 46.27 5.77
N GLU A 380 -41.92 46.55 6.06
CA GLU A 380 -42.56 47.83 5.78
C GLU A 380 -41.92 48.96 6.61
N SER A 381 -41.49 48.64 7.83
CA SER A 381 -40.68 49.54 8.67
C SER A 381 -39.27 49.84 8.10
N LEU A 382 -38.77 48.96 7.22
CA LEU A 382 -37.46 49.08 6.55
C LEU A 382 -37.56 49.70 5.14
N HIS A 383 -38.77 50.05 4.67
CA HIS A 383 -39.05 50.58 3.32
C HIS A 383 -38.45 49.74 2.17
N LEU A 384 -38.33 48.43 2.37
CA LEU A 384 -37.79 47.53 1.35
C LEU A 384 -38.89 47.12 0.38
N ASP A 385 -38.63 47.35 -0.90
CA ASP A 385 -39.52 46.93 -1.97
C ASP A 385 -39.63 45.39 -2.04
N PRO A 386 -40.83 44.81 -2.23
CA PRO A 386 -41.00 43.37 -2.31
C PRO A 386 -40.12 42.66 -3.33
N GLN A 387 -39.84 43.29 -4.46
CA GLN A 387 -38.95 42.70 -5.46
C GLN A 387 -37.52 42.63 -4.95
N SER A 388 -37.06 43.66 -4.22
CA SER A 388 -35.70 43.69 -3.65
C SER A 388 -35.46 42.54 -2.66
N VAL A 389 -36.46 42.23 -1.82
CA VAL A 389 -36.40 41.14 -0.84
C VAL A 389 -36.41 39.78 -1.54
N THR A 390 -37.25 39.60 -2.57
CA THR A 390 -37.22 38.38 -3.41
C THR A 390 -35.85 38.18 -4.03
N TRP A 391 -35.28 39.21 -4.66
CA TRP A 391 -33.95 39.13 -5.28
C TRP A 391 -32.85 38.82 -4.27
N MET A 392 -32.93 39.38 -3.05
CA MET A 392 -31.98 39.08 -1.97
C MET A 392 -32.04 37.59 -1.58
N PHE A 393 -33.23 37.02 -1.40
CA PHE A 393 -33.37 35.60 -1.05
C PHE A 393 -32.96 34.67 -2.19
N VAL A 394 -33.31 35.00 -3.43
CA VAL A 394 -32.83 34.27 -4.60
C VAL A 394 -31.30 34.33 -4.69
N ALA A 395 -30.70 35.50 -4.50
CA ALA A 395 -29.25 35.66 -4.52
C ALA A 395 -28.54 34.84 -3.42
N LEU A 396 -29.11 34.80 -2.20
CA LEU A 396 -28.59 33.99 -1.11
C LEU A 396 -28.62 32.49 -1.45
N LEU A 397 -29.74 31.98 -1.98
CA LEU A 397 -29.88 30.58 -2.40
C LEU A 397 -28.94 30.24 -3.56
N LEU A 398 -28.78 31.17 -4.51
CA LEU A 398 -27.84 31.03 -5.61
C LEU A 398 -26.39 31.02 -5.11
N LEU A 399 -26.06 31.79 -4.07
CA LEU A 399 -24.73 31.81 -3.46
C LEU A 399 -24.45 30.50 -2.71
N SER A 400 -25.36 30.04 -1.84
CA SER A 400 -25.17 28.82 -1.06
C SER A 400 -25.09 27.58 -1.97
N GLY A 401 -25.99 27.45 -2.93
CA GLY A 401 -25.90 26.39 -3.93
C GLY A 401 -24.74 26.57 -4.91
N GLY A 402 -24.35 27.81 -5.24
CA GLY A 402 -23.17 28.12 -6.05
C GLY A 402 -21.87 27.66 -5.39
N ILE A 403 -21.73 27.86 -4.08
CA ILE A 403 -20.61 27.32 -3.29
C ILE A 403 -20.64 25.78 -3.34
N ALA A 404 -21.79 25.15 -3.12
CA ALA A 404 -21.94 23.69 -3.20
C ALA A 404 -21.58 23.13 -4.59
N PHE A 405 -21.97 23.84 -5.65
CA PHE A 405 -21.61 23.55 -7.04
C PHE A 405 -20.10 23.64 -7.27
N LEU A 406 -19.45 24.73 -6.81
CA LEU A 406 -18.00 24.90 -6.90
C LEU A 406 -17.24 23.82 -6.13
N ILE A 407 -17.75 23.38 -4.97
CA ILE A 407 -17.18 22.25 -4.23
C ILE A 407 -17.28 20.95 -5.04
N GLY A 408 -18.41 20.72 -5.72
CA GLY A 408 -18.59 19.58 -6.61
C GLY A 408 -17.68 19.63 -7.84
N LEU A 409 -17.51 20.81 -8.43
CA LEU A 409 -16.63 21.05 -9.56
C LEU A 409 -15.13 20.92 -9.18
N GLY A 410 -14.80 21.31 -7.96
CA GLY A 410 -13.48 21.18 -7.33
C GLY A 410 -13.11 19.74 -6.93
N GLU A 411 -13.92 18.73 -7.28
CA GLU A 411 -13.46 17.34 -7.20
C GLU A 411 -12.25 17.08 -8.10
N GLU A 412 -11.42 16.15 -7.66
CA GLU A 412 -10.26 15.73 -8.43
C GLU A 412 -10.70 15.12 -9.75
N HIS A 413 -9.91 15.40 -10.79
CA HIS A 413 -10.15 14.77 -12.08
C HIS A 413 -9.95 13.26 -11.93
N PRO A 414 -10.84 12.40 -12.46
CA PRO A 414 -10.76 10.95 -12.26
C PRO A 414 -9.42 10.34 -12.73
N TYR A 415 -8.84 10.83 -13.83
CA TYR A 415 -7.49 10.41 -14.25
C TYR A 415 -6.38 10.83 -13.29
N LEU A 416 -6.50 11.98 -12.62
CA LEU A 416 -5.52 12.42 -11.62
C LEU A 416 -5.61 11.55 -10.36
N ALA A 417 -6.84 11.25 -9.92
CA ALA A 417 -7.08 10.32 -8.82
C ALA A 417 -6.54 8.91 -9.15
N ALA A 418 -6.84 8.39 -10.34
CA ALA A 418 -6.32 7.11 -10.81
C ALA A 418 -4.79 7.09 -10.82
N TYR A 419 -4.15 8.10 -11.41
CA TYR A 419 -2.69 8.24 -11.43
C TYR A 419 -2.09 8.20 -10.02
N ARG A 420 -2.67 8.93 -9.06
CA ARG A 420 -2.18 8.94 -7.68
C ARG A 420 -2.30 7.59 -7.02
N THR A 421 -3.45 6.94 -7.16
CA THR A 421 -3.64 5.59 -6.60
C THR A 421 -2.69 4.57 -7.22
N THR A 422 -2.36 4.68 -8.51
CA THR A 422 -1.37 3.80 -9.15
C THR A 422 0.05 4.14 -8.70
N ALA A 423 0.39 5.42 -8.54
CA ALA A 423 1.69 5.87 -8.05
C ALA A 423 1.92 5.48 -6.58
N GLU A 424 0.91 5.57 -5.72
CA GLU A 424 0.95 5.11 -4.34
C GLU A 424 1.15 3.60 -4.28
N ARG A 425 0.37 2.82 -5.04
CA ARG A 425 0.53 1.36 -5.14
C ARG A 425 1.89 0.94 -5.69
N LEU A 426 2.46 1.69 -6.64
CA LEU A 426 3.80 1.43 -7.16
C LEU A 426 4.86 1.62 -6.08
N ARG A 427 4.77 2.69 -5.27
CA ARG A 427 5.69 2.91 -4.14
C ARG A 427 5.56 1.83 -3.07
N GLU A 428 4.34 1.45 -2.71
CA GLU A 428 4.09 0.34 -1.77
C GLU A 428 4.68 -0.97 -2.28
N LEU A 429 4.48 -1.27 -3.57
CA LEU A 429 5.02 -2.47 -4.21
C LEU A 429 6.54 -2.43 -4.31
N GLU A 430 7.15 -1.27 -4.54
CA GLU A 430 8.60 -1.10 -4.57
C GLU A 430 9.22 -1.41 -3.20
N GLN A 431 8.60 -0.93 -2.12
CA GLN A 431 8.99 -1.29 -0.75
C GLN A 431 8.81 -2.80 -0.48
N GLU A 432 7.71 -3.40 -0.94
CA GLU A 432 7.50 -4.86 -0.83
C GLU A 432 8.61 -5.64 -1.56
N ILE A 433 8.95 -5.25 -2.79
CA ILE A 433 10.02 -5.86 -3.59
C ILE A 433 11.37 -5.76 -2.88
N GLU A 434 11.73 -4.60 -2.33
CA GLU A 434 12.99 -4.40 -1.62
C GLU A 434 13.09 -5.35 -0.40
N THR A 435 12.02 -5.46 0.38
CA THR A 435 11.99 -6.37 1.53
C THR A 435 12.06 -7.85 1.14
N ASP A 436 11.41 -8.24 0.04
CA ASP A 436 11.43 -9.61 -0.47
C ASP A 436 12.76 -9.96 -1.13
N LEU A 437 13.45 -8.99 -1.76
CA LEU A 437 14.77 -9.17 -2.35
C LEU A 437 15.80 -9.48 -1.26
N ALA A 438 15.84 -8.67 -0.20
CA ALA A 438 16.70 -8.94 0.95
C ALA A 438 16.37 -10.30 1.61
N GLY A 439 15.10 -10.71 1.61
CA GLY A 439 14.68 -12.03 2.07
C GLY A 439 15.18 -13.17 1.18
N SER A 440 15.15 -12.99 -0.14
CA SER A 440 15.63 -13.96 -1.12
C SER A 440 17.14 -14.14 -1.06
N GLU A 441 17.90 -13.04 -0.93
CA GLU A 441 19.36 -13.09 -0.79
C GLU A 441 19.78 -13.88 0.46
N ARG A 442 19.14 -13.60 1.60
CA ARG A 442 19.36 -14.37 2.85
C ARG A 442 19.06 -15.86 2.69
N ALA A 443 18.00 -16.22 1.96
CA ALA A 443 17.67 -17.62 1.70
C ALA A 443 18.71 -18.31 0.80
N LYS A 444 19.23 -17.61 -0.22
CA LYS A 444 20.29 -18.11 -1.10
C LYS A 444 21.62 -18.28 -0.38
N GLU A 445 21.97 -17.35 0.51
CA GLU A 445 23.17 -17.44 1.34
C GLU A 445 23.08 -18.62 2.32
N ALA A 446 21.91 -18.80 2.94
CA ALA A 446 21.64 -19.97 3.77
C ALA A 446 21.81 -21.26 2.96
N GLU A 447 21.29 -21.32 1.74
CA GLU A 447 21.45 -22.46 0.83
C GLU A 447 22.92 -22.73 0.48
N ALA A 448 23.69 -21.70 0.13
CA ALA A 448 25.10 -21.80 -0.23
C ALA A 448 25.96 -22.36 0.93
N THR A 449 25.61 -22.03 2.17
CA THR A 449 26.35 -22.49 3.36
C THR A 449 25.95 -23.89 3.85
N MET A 450 24.87 -24.48 3.33
CA MET A 450 24.39 -25.80 3.80
C MET A 450 25.38 -26.93 3.56
N GLY A 451 26.05 -26.94 2.40
CA GLY A 451 27.06 -27.96 2.08
C GLY A 451 28.24 -27.93 3.04
N ALA A 452 28.74 -26.73 3.34
CA ALA A 452 29.82 -26.53 4.31
C ALA A 452 29.41 -26.95 5.73
N ARG A 453 28.19 -26.62 6.16
CA ARG A 453 27.64 -27.06 7.47
C ARG A 453 27.50 -28.58 7.55
N GLY A 454 27.02 -29.23 6.48
CA GLY A 454 26.93 -30.68 6.41
C GLY A 454 28.30 -31.37 6.41
N GLY A 455 29.31 -30.77 5.76
CA GLY A 455 30.70 -31.22 5.84
C GLY A 455 31.28 -31.09 7.25
N ALA A 456 31.10 -29.93 7.89
CA ALA A 456 31.57 -29.68 9.25
C ALA A 456 30.95 -30.64 10.27
N ARG A 457 29.66 -30.97 10.15
CA ARG A 457 28.99 -31.96 11.01
C ARG A 457 29.59 -33.36 10.86
N ARG A 458 29.84 -33.81 9.62
CA ARG A 458 30.47 -35.11 9.35
C ARG A 458 31.89 -35.18 9.90
N ALA A 459 32.71 -34.15 9.66
CA ALA A 459 34.06 -34.07 10.22
C ALA A 459 34.06 -34.06 11.76
N ALA A 460 33.11 -33.34 12.38
CA ALA A 460 32.97 -33.34 13.83
C ALA A 460 32.54 -34.71 14.38
N HIS A 461 31.70 -35.46 13.65
CA HIS A 461 31.32 -36.82 14.02
C HIS A 461 32.50 -37.80 13.90
N GLU A 462 33.24 -37.76 12.80
CA GLU A 462 34.46 -38.55 12.61
C GLU A 462 35.47 -38.29 13.75
N ALA A 463 35.70 -37.03 14.10
CA ALA A 463 36.57 -36.65 15.22
C ALA A 463 36.09 -37.22 16.57
N ARG A 464 34.76 -37.31 16.80
CA ARG A 464 34.20 -37.94 18.01
C ARG A 464 34.43 -39.45 18.03
N LEU A 465 34.28 -40.13 16.91
CA LEU A 465 34.57 -41.58 16.81
C LEU A 465 36.04 -41.86 17.13
N TYR A 466 36.96 -41.07 16.56
CA TYR A 466 38.39 -41.18 16.89
C TYR A 466 38.66 -40.94 18.38
N ALA A 467 38.06 -39.91 18.98
CA ALA A 467 38.23 -39.63 20.41
C ALA A 467 37.70 -40.75 21.32
N VAL A 468 36.61 -41.43 20.92
CA VAL A 468 36.11 -42.62 21.63
C VAL A 468 37.10 -43.77 21.52
N ASP A 469 37.58 -44.06 20.32
CA ASP A 469 38.57 -45.13 20.10
C ASP A 469 39.83 -44.89 20.94
N ASP A 470 40.38 -43.68 20.91
CA ASP A 470 41.56 -43.29 21.70
C ASP A 470 41.33 -43.42 23.22
N LEU A 471 40.14 -43.04 23.72
CA LEU A 471 39.82 -43.13 25.15
C LEU A 471 39.77 -44.57 25.64
N TYR A 472 39.13 -45.47 24.88
CA TYR A 472 39.01 -46.87 25.27
C TYR A 472 40.34 -47.63 25.12
N GLU A 473 41.15 -47.28 24.12
CA GLU A 473 42.53 -47.76 24.04
C GLU A 473 43.38 -47.27 25.23
N ALA A 474 43.29 -45.99 25.60
CA ALA A 474 43.96 -45.46 26.79
C ALA A 474 43.51 -46.18 28.08
N ALA A 475 42.24 -46.58 28.17
CA ALA A 475 41.74 -47.39 29.28
C ALA A 475 42.35 -48.81 29.28
N ALA A 476 42.53 -49.43 28.11
CA ALA A 476 43.23 -50.71 28.00
C ALA A 476 44.70 -50.62 28.46
N HIS A 477 45.38 -49.52 28.12
CA HIS A 477 46.72 -49.23 28.65
C HIS A 477 46.72 -49.05 30.17
N ALA A 478 45.80 -48.23 30.70
CA ALA A 478 45.70 -47.99 32.15
C ALA A 478 45.42 -49.28 32.93
N TYR A 479 44.67 -50.21 32.34
CA TYR A 479 44.47 -51.56 32.88
C TYR A 479 45.79 -52.34 32.98
N LEU A 480 46.58 -52.40 31.91
CA LEU A 480 47.89 -53.08 31.93
C LEU A 480 48.87 -52.44 32.90
N ASP A 481 48.86 -51.11 33.03
CA ASP A 481 49.66 -50.41 34.04
C ASP A 481 49.28 -50.85 35.45
N GLY A 482 47.97 -50.97 35.73
CA GLY A 482 47.48 -51.49 37.01
C GLY A 482 47.91 -52.93 37.26
N VAL A 483 47.89 -53.79 36.24
CA VAL A 483 48.39 -55.18 36.33
C VAL A 483 49.89 -55.21 36.65
N ALA A 484 50.69 -54.43 35.92
CA ALA A 484 52.13 -54.35 36.09
C ALA A 484 52.54 -53.86 37.48
N MET A 485 51.84 -52.84 38.01
CA MET A 485 52.14 -52.27 39.32
C MET A 485 51.86 -53.24 40.49
N GLU A 486 50.81 -54.07 40.41
CA GLU A 486 50.35 -54.88 41.55
C GLU A 486 50.83 -56.34 41.52
N SER A 487 51.27 -56.87 40.36
CA SER A 487 51.55 -58.32 40.21
C SER A 487 52.65 -58.88 41.13
N GLY A 488 53.65 -58.07 41.47
CA GLY A 488 54.86 -58.50 42.21
C GLY A 488 55.74 -59.53 41.47
N ASP A 489 55.34 -60.00 40.27
CA ASP A 489 56.06 -60.97 39.45
C ASP A 489 56.73 -60.25 38.26
N PRO A 490 58.08 -60.31 38.14
CA PRO A 490 58.80 -59.70 37.02
C PRO A 490 58.33 -60.21 35.65
N ALA A 491 57.95 -61.49 35.53
CA ALA A 491 57.53 -62.07 34.25
C ALA A 491 56.16 -61.56 33.78
N VAL A 492 55.22 -61.37 34.72
CA VAL A 492 53.89 -60.78 34.45
C VAL A 492 54.04 -59.30 34.10
N THR A 493 54.91 -58.59 34.81
CA THR A 493 55.20 -57.17 34.57
C THR A 493 55.81 -56.97 33.17
N GLU A 494 56.81 -57.77 32.79
CA GLU A 494 57.43 -57.71 31.47
C GLU A 494 56.43 -58.07 30.36
N ALA A 495 55.60 -59.10 30.59
CA ALA A 495 54.56 -59.50 29.64
C ALA A 495 53.50 -58.40 29.45
N ALA A 496 53.04 -57.74 30.53
CA ALA A 496 52.12 -56.62 30.47
C ALA A 496 52.71 -55.41 29.72
N MET A 497 53.97 -55.06 30.00
CA MET A 497 54.70 -53.99 29.28
C MET A 497 54.95 -54.34 27.80
N ARG A 498 55.13 -55.62 27.48
CA ARG A 498 55.29 -56.07 26.09
C ARG A 498 53.95 -55.97 25.34
N LEU A 499 52.87 -56.42 25.98
CA LEU A 499 51.53 -56.34 25.42
C LEU A 499 51.11 -54.89 25.23
N SER A 500 51.38 -54.00 26.19
CA SER A 500 51.08 -52.57 26.09
C SER A 500 51.82 -51.85 24.95
N ARG A 501 52.79 -52.48 24.27
CA ARG A 501 53.44 -51.92 23.07
C ARG A 501 52.76 -52.35 21.77
N GLN A 502 51.86 -53.33 21.82
CA GLN A 502 51.10 -53.78 20.65
C GLN A 502 49.86 -52.89 20.52
N TRP A 503 49.94 -51.89 19.65
CA TRP A 503 48.81 -51.03 19.30
C TRP A 503 48.17 -51.49 17.98
N PRO A 504 46.84 -51.55 17.86
CA PRO A 504 45.82 -51.35 18.91
C PRO A 504 45.69 -52.54 19.87
N LEU A 505 45.29 -52.30 21.12
CA LEU A 505 45.10 -53.36 22.13
C LEU A 505 43.71 -53.98 22.06
N LEU A 506 42.71 -53.20 21.65
CA LEU A 506 41.35 -53.68 21.54
C LEU A 506 41.11 -54.29 20.16
N PRO A 507 40.38 -55.42 20.08
CA PRO A 507 39.99 -55.99 18.79
C PRO A 507 39.12 -55.01 17.99
N HIS A 508 39.26 -55.05 16.66
CA HIS A 508 38.47 -54.23 15.73
C HIS A 508 37.12 -54.84 15.40
#